data_AF-A0A816MZ98-F1
#
_entry.id   AF-A0A816MZ98-F1
#
_cell.length_a   1.000
_cell.length_b   1.000
_cell.length_c   1.000
_cell.angle_alpha   90.00
_cell.angle_beta   90.00
_cell.angle_gamma   90.00
#
_symmetry.space_group_name_H-M   'P 1'
#
loop_
_entity.id
_entity.type
_entity.pdbx_description
1 polymer ?
#
loop_
_entity_poly.entity_id
_entity_poly.type
_entity_poly.pdbx_seq_one_letter_code
_entity_poly.pdbx_strand_id
1 'polypeptide(L)'
;FPLDLNSNSDEWEDIDDIDDIDDIDCGASDVDENLIEVATDFLSDEDKDDDEVDDTSENCTTDEEFESDSDDDINFSSLTINDDKLSSIDHYELLLSICNLMKKTRAGVKFIRNHNDTNAYVIKQVDLKNKANDETIGGLVLDMLIRWNSSYLLLDRLLSHEDIVKSVFSFPNNFNGLMDKQKKKLLELALKQNEWDLLVYIRDVLKPFKVSTNALSGQHYPTMASSFQIWRLLYHFLHTKKSSDEPVILTLKESLRFQFDMYCDSKLPPGQVETMLIAAFLDPTIYPLLLDDDRKTAKKLIFEKLKNATDANIILPPTSTQPMANKSNPLYQLAIICGRTVSFASSTATKRPMTLDEELSKYIQAVQSATSFEEFWSSQEKSLPRLSRLVRRTNISPITSVASEALFSVANFLNRKQRSGLSSRTLRYLLVLKNRHLLDKLEQNC
;
A
#
# COMPACT_ATOMS: atom_id res chain seq x y z
N PHE A 1 48.61 -2.94 4.64
CA PHE A 1 48.19 -2.03 3.56
C PHE A 1 49.18 -2.18 2.42
N PRO A 2 48.82 -2.33 1.14
CA PRO A 2 47.60 -2.81 0.46
C PRO A 2 47.83 -4.11 -0.35
N LEU A 3 46.75 -4.64 -0.97
CA LEU A 3 46.60 -5.59 -2.10
C LEU A 3 47.71 -6.60 -2.46
N ASP A 4 47.34 -7.90 -2.56
CA ASP A 4 47.83 -8.75 -3.65
C ASP A 4 46.88 -9.91 -4.01
N LEU A 5 46.86 -10.22 -5.31
CA LEU A 5 46.03 -11.19 -6.02
C LEU A 5 46.68 -12.59 -6.05
N ASN A 6 45.81 -13.60 -6.16
CA ASN A 6 46.01 -14.95 -6.74
C ASN A 6 47.12 -15.87 -6.18
N SER A 7 46.70 -17.02 -5.65
CA SER A 7 46.70 -18.31 -6.37
C SER A 7 46.71 -19.47 -5.38
N ASN A 8 45.77 -20.41 -5.49
CA ASN A 8 46.10 -21.83 -5.54
C ASN A 8 44.90 -22.62 -6.07
N SER A 9 45.19 -23.39 -7.11
CA SER A 9 44.41 -24.45 -7.70
C SER A 9 44.41 -25.69 -6.79
N ASP A 10 43.51 -26.62 -7.14
CA ASP A 10 43.44 -28.02 -6.71
C ASP A 10 42.84 -28.18 -5.30
N GLU A 11 41.81 -28.99 -5.04
CA GLU A 11 41.47 -30.30 -5.59
C GLU A 11 39.94 -30.48 -5.64
N TRP A 12 39.47 -31.13 -6.71
CA TRP A 12 38.18 -31.82 -6.73
C TRP A 12 38.41 -33.21 -6.14
N GLU A 13 37.74 -33.53 -5.03
CA GLU A 13 37.49 -34.92 -4.64
C GLU A 13 35.98 -35.15 -4.60
N ASP A 14 35.57 -36.09 -5.43
CA ASP A 14 34.26 -36.71 -5.49
C ASP A 14 33.92 -37.38 -4.15
N ILE A 15 32.72 -37.12 -3.64
CA ILE A 15 32.02 -38.06 -2.76
C ILE A 15 30.62 -38.23 -3.35
N ASP A 16 30.49 -39.29 -4.13
CA ASP A 16 29.23 -39.94 -4.47
C ASP A 16 28.60 -40.56 -3.20
N ASP A 17 27.27 -40.49 -3.17
CA ASP A 17 26.29 -41.34 -2.48
C ASP A 17 26.39 -41.54 -0.95
N ILE A 18 25.37 -41.07 -0.23
CA ILE A 18 24.64 -41.85 0.78
C ILE A 18 23.19 -41.31 0.81
N ASP A 19 22.30 -42.18 0.32
CA ASP A 19 20.87 -42.21 0.59
C ASP A 19 20.56 -42.32 2.10
N ASP A 20 19.31 -42.06 2.46
CA ASP A 20 18.65 -42.36 3.75
C ASP A 20 18.86 -41.37 4.92
N ILE A 21 17.98 -40.37 4.98
CA ILE A 21 17.25 -40.09 6.23
C ILE A 21 15.76 -39.96 5.88
N ASP A 22 15.07 -41.09 6.04
CA ASP A 22 13.64 -41.19 6.21
C ASP A 22 13.15 -40.46 7.47
N ASP A 23 11.88 -40.05 7.41
CA ASP A 23 10.96 -39.81 8.53
C ASP A 23 11.29 -38.74 9.58
N ILE A 24 10.80 -37.52 9.31
CA ILE A 24 10.15 -36.73 10.37
C ILE A 24 8.70 -36.51 9.97
N ASP A 25 7.87 -37.45 10.44
CA ASP A 25 6.45 -37.25 10.69
C ASP A 25 6.29 -36.13 11.73
N CYS A 26 5.71 -35.01 11.31
CA CYS A 26 5.08 -34.07 12.22
C CYS A 26 3.74 -33.61 11.64
N GLY A 27 2.75 -34.49 11.76
CA GLY A 27 1.43 -34.17 12.30
C GLY A 27 0.77 -32.91 11.75
N ALA A 28 0.17 -33.05 10.56
CA ALA A 28 -0.91 -32.17 10.14
C ALA A 28 -2.14 -32.45 11.02
N SER A 29 -2.50 -31.50 11.88
CA SER A 29 -3.84 -31.40 12.46
C SER A 29 -4.41 -30.03 12.15
N ASP A 30 -5.45 -30.06 11.31
CA ASP A 30 -6.51 -29.07 11.13
C ASP A 30 -6.08 -27.64 10.76
N VAL A 31 -5.73 -27.46 9.49
CA VAL A 31 -5.90 -26.17 8.79
C VAL A 31 -7.25 -26.23 8.07
N ASP A 32 -8.15 -25.34 8.49
CA ASP A 32 -9.51 -25.14 8.00
C ASP A 32 -9.53 -24.98 6.45
N GLU A 33 -10.02 -25.99 5.73
CA GLU A 33 -10.05 -26.09 4.26
C GLU A 33 -10.95 -25.02 3.59
N ASN A 34 -11.68 -24.21 4.34
CA ASN A 34 -12.58 -23.17 3.79
C ASN A 34 -11.89 -21.85 3.39
N LEU A 35 -10.58 -21.70 3.61
CA LEU A 35 -9.83 -20.47 3.28
C LEU A 35 -9.07 -20.54 1.94
N ILE A 36 -9.08 -21.70 1.28
CA ILE A 36 -8.36 -21.92 0.01
C ILE A 36 -9.29 -21.84 -1.22
N GLU A 37 -10.59 -22.11 -1.09
CA GLU A 37 -11.54 -22.08 -2.21
C GLU A 37 -11.81 -20.69 -2.80
N VAL A 38 -11.55 -19.60 -2.07
CA VAL A 38 -11.80 -18.23 -2.59
C VAL A 38 -10.66 -17.73 -3.50
N ALA A 39 -9.48 -18.36 -3.45
CA ALA A 39 -8.31 -17.93 -4.21
C ALA A 39 -8.12 -18.65 -5.55
N THR A 40 -8.83 -19.77 -5.77
CA THR A 40 -8.68 -20.62 -6.96
C THR A 40 -9.66 -20.30 -8.09
N ASP A 41 -10.80 -19.67 -7.80
CA ASP A 41 -11.83 -19.35 -8.81
C ASP A 41 -11.49 -18.18 -9.73
N PHE A 42 -10.38 -17.47 -9.50
CA PHE A 42 -9.92 -16.35 -10.35
C PHE A 42 -8.87 -16.73 -11.40
N LEU A 43 -8.51 -18.01 -11.53
CA LEU A 43 -7.42 -18.46 -12.42
C LEU A 43 -7.77 -19.65 -13.33
N SER A 44 -9.03 -20.04 -13.46
CA SER A 44 -9.44 -21.03 -14.46
C SER A 44 -10.22 -20.35 -15.58
N ASP A 45 -9.50 -19.93 -16.61
CA ASP A 45 -9.95 -20.03 -18.00
C ASP A 45 -8.84 -19.46 -18.88
N GLU A 46 -7.97 -20.36 -19.34
CA GLU A 46 -7.29 -20.34 -20.65
C GLU A 46 -6.15 -21.35 -20.57
N ASP A 47 -6.35 -22.50 -21.22
CA ASP A 47 -5.32 -23.21 -21.98
C ASP A 47 -5.98 -24.39 -22.73
N LYS A 48 -6.06 -24.25 -24.06
CA LYS A 48 -6.09 -25.37 -24.99
C LYS A 48 -5.07 -25.08 -26.08
N ASP A 49 -4.05 -25.93 -26.11
CA ASP A 49 -2.95 -25.98 -27.05
C ASP A 49 -3.36 -26.37 -28.49
N ASP A 50 -2.35 -26.26 -29.36
CA ASP A 50 -2.16 -26.75 -30.75
C ASP A 50 -2.35 -25.65 -31.82
N ASP A 51 -1.38 -25.27 -32.67
CA ASP A 51 -0.24 -25.99 -33.26
C ASP A 51 0.91 -25.05 -33.70
N GLU A 52 2.11 -25.62 -33.82
CA GLU A 52 3.37 -25.08 -34.38
C GLU A 52 3.26 -24.58 -35.84
N VAL A 53 3.87 -23.42 -36.15
CA VAL A 53 4.67 -23.23 -37.39
C VAL A 53 5.82 -22.23 -37.12
N ASP A 54 7.03 -22.68 -37.40
CA ASP A 54 8.30 -21.94 -37.48
C ASP A 54 8.33 -21.04 -38.73
N ASP A 55 8.61 -19.74 -38.59
CA ASP A 55 9.38 -19.03 -39.63
C ASP A 55 10.04 -17.74 -39.15
N THR A 56 11.13 -17.42 -39.82
CA THR A 56 12.17 -16.47 -39.45
C THR A 56 11.95 -15.03 -39.98
N SER A 57 12.55 -14.07 -39.26
CA SER A 57 12.96 -12.72 -39.71
C SER A 57 11.94 -11.57 -39.81
N GLU A 58 12.41 -10.43 -39.27
CA GLU A 58 12.13 -9.03 -39.65
C GLU A 58 10.74 -8.40 -39.44
N ASN A 59 10.75 -7.34 -38.62
CA ASN A 59 9.99 -6.09 -38.73
C ASN A 59 8.50 -6.22 -39.11
N CYS A 60 7.60 -6.18 -38.12
CA CYS A 60 6.20 -5.91 -38.39
C CYS A 60 5.56 -5.06 -37.29
N THR A 61 5.10 -3.88 -37.70
CA THR A 61 3.99 -3.14 -37.11
C THR A 61 2.78 -4.06 -36.97
N THR A 62 2.30 -4.27 -35.75
CA THR A 62 0.96 -4.80 -35.53
C THR A 62 0.15 -3.80 -34.73
N ASP A 63 -0.83 -3.22 -35.43
CA ASP A 63 -2.05 -2.70 -34.86
C ASP A 63 -2.75 -3.84 -34.11
N GLU A 64 -2.87 -3.72 -32.79
CA GLU A 64 -3.87 -4.44 -32.02
C GLU A 64 -4.92 -3.41 -31.57
N GLU A 65 -6.05 -3.44 -32.27
CA GLU A 65 -7.31 -2.86 -31.82
C GLU A 65 -7.71 -3.56 -30.51
N PHE A 66 -7.45 -2.92 -29.38
CA PHE A 66 -8.06 -3.31 -28.12
C PHE A 66 -9.55 -2.93 -28.17
N GLU A 67 -10.38 -3.96 -28.29
CA GLU A 67 -11.83 -3.92 -28.11
C GLU A 67 -12.18 -3.21 -26.81
N SER A 68 -13.13 -2.27 -26.94
CA SER A 68 -13.78 -1.59 -25.84
C SER A 68 -15.00 -2.38 -25.41
N ASP A 69 -14.93 -3.01 -24.25
CA ASP A 69 -16.08 -3.52 -23.49
C ASP A 69 -15.94 -2.98 -22.05
N SER A 70 -16.94 -2.48 -21.34
CA SER A 70 -18.39 -2.46 -21.55
C SER A 70 -18.95 -1.20 -20.85
N ASP A 71 -19.78 -0.43 -21.55
CA ASP A 71 -20.60 0.63 -20.95
C ASP A 71 -21.81 -0.03 -20.24
N ASP A 72 -21.82 -0.03 -18.91
CA ASP A 72 -23.05 -0.29 -18.15
C ASP A 72 -23.92 0.96 -18.18
N ASP A 73 -24.85 1.01 -19.14
CA ASP A 73 -25.92 2.00 -19.22
C ASP A 73 -26.90 1.84 -18.03
N ILE A 74 -26.70 2.64 -16.99
CA ILE A 74 -27.69 2.81 -15.92
C ILE A 74 -28.85 3.66 -16.46
N ASN A 75 -29.94 3.01 -16.86
CA ASN A 75 -31.17 3.68 -17.27
C ASN A 75 -31.97 4.18 -16.04
N PHE A 76 -32.03 5.50 -15.84
CA PHE A 76 -32.83 6.14 -14.79
C PHE A 76 -33.92 7.08 -15.34
N SER A 77 -34.43 6.81 -16.55
CA SER A 77 -35.48 7.64 -17.16
C SER A 77 -36.86 7.36 -16.56
N SER A 78 -37.11 7.90 -15.38
CA SER A 78 -38.44 8.38 -15.00
C SER A 78 -38.28 9.19 -13.71
N LEU A 79 -38.78 10.43 -13.68
CA LEU A 79 -39.50 11.04 -12.55
C LEU A 79 -39.73 12.53 -12.88
N THR A 80 -40.93 13.02 -12.56
CA THR A 80 -41.45 14.39 -12.77
C THR A 80 -40.81 15.47 -11.85
N ILE A 81 -40.84 16.73 -12.30
CA ILE A 81 -39.99 17.86 -11.85
C ILE A 81 -40.51 18.55 -10.57
N ASN A 82 -39.64 18.72 -9.57
CA ASN A 82 -39.77 19.59 -8.38
C ASN A 82 -38.46 20.42 -8.24
N ASP A 83 -38.44 21.52 -7.48
CA ASP A 83 -37.27 22.43 -7.36
C ASP A 83 -35.97 21.77 -6.87
N ASP A 84 -36.03 20.71 -6.06
CA ASP A 84 -34.86 19.88 -5.69
C ASP A 84 -34.22 19.16 -6.91
N LYS A 85 -34.96 19.06 -8.02
CA LYS A 85 -34.43 18.48 -9.25
C LYS A 85 -33.61 19.45 -10.06
N LEU A 86 -33.83 20.75 -9.98
CA LEU A 86 -33.06 21.71 -10.76
C LEU A 86 -31.59 21.69 -10.33
N SER A 87 -31.33 21.64 -9.01
CA SER A 87 -29.99 21.42 -8.46
C SER A 87 -29.42 20.04 -8.80
N SER A 88 -30.27 19.00 -8.87
CA SER A 88 -29.85 17.65 -9.29
C SER A 88 -29.51 17.55 -10.78
N ILE A 89 -30.21 18.30 -11.64
CA ILE A 89 -29.97 18.39 -13.09
C ILE A 89 -28.65 19.11 -13.33
N ASP A 90 -28.43 20.25 -12.67
CA ASP A 90 -27.17 20.99 -12.73
C ASP A 90 -25.98 20.14 -12.24
N HIS A 91 -26.19 19.35 -11.18
CA HIS A 91 -25.18 18.42 -10.67
C HIS A 91 -24.84 17.32 -11.69
N TYR A 92 -25.86 16.70 -12.30
CA TYR A 92 -25.67 15.65 -13.30
C TYR A 92 -24.96 16.17 -14.56
N GLU A 93 -25.39 17.32 -15.08
CA GLU A 93 -24.76 17.95 -16.25
C GLU A 93 -23.29 18.29 -15.98
N LEU A 94 -22.98 18.77 -14.77
CA LEU A 94 -21.61 19.06 -14.38
C LEU A 94 -20.76 17.78 -14.27
N LEU A 95 -21.28 16.69 -13.70
CA LEU A 95 -20.59 15.40 -13.69
C LEU A 95 -20.35 14.87 -15.10
N LEU A 96 -21.33 14.96 -16.00
CA LEU A 96 -21.18 14.52 -17.39
C LEU A 96 -20.12 15.36 -18.11
N SER A 97 -20.09 16.67 -17.87
CA SER A 97 -19.04 17.58 -18.37
C SER A 97 -17.65 17.18 -17.88
N ILE A 98 -17.50 16.85 -16.58
CA ILE A 98 -16.25 16.36 -16.00
C ILE A 98 -15.82 15.03 -16.65
N CYS A 99 -16.75 14.08 -16.84
CA CYS A 99 -16.48 12.81 -17.48
C CYS A 99 -15.97 12.99 -18.92
N ASN A 100 -16.63 13.84 -19.70
CA ASN A 100 -16.24 14.15 -21.07
C ASN A 100 -14.87 14.86 -21.12
N LEU A 101 -14.62 15.80 -20.22
CA LEU A 101 -13.32 16.46 -20.09
C LEU A 101 -12.21 15.46 -19.77
N MET A 102 -12.43 14.52 -18.85
CA MET A 102 -11.45 13.48 -18.53
C MET A 102 -11.21 12.55 -19.73
N LYS A 103 -12.25 12.16 -20.49
CA LYS A 103 -12.11 11.38 -21.74
C LYS A 103 -11.25 12.13 -22.77
N LYS A 104 -11.54 13.42 -23.01
CA LYS A 104 -10.76 14.28 -23.91
C LYS A 104 -9.31 14.42 -23.45
N THR A 105 -9.09 14.62 -22.14
CA THR A 105 -7.76 14.76 -21.53
C THR A 105 -6.92 13.51 -21.71
N ARG A 106 -7.50 12.32 -21.43
CA ARG A 106 -6.84 11.02 -21.66
C ARG A 106 -6.47 10.84 -23.13
N ALA A 107 -7.39 11.15 -24.04
CA ALA A 107 -7.15 11.03 -25.47
C ALA A 107 -6.03 11.98 -25.95
N GLY A 108 -6.01 13.22 -25.47
CA GLY A 108 -4.96 14.20 -25.77
C GLY A 108 -3.58 13.71 -25.30
N VAL A 109 -3.46 13.28 -24.05
CA VAL A 109 -2.18 12.78 -23.53
C VAL A 109 -1.75 11.48 -24.20
N LYS A 110 -2.68 10.55 -24.47
CA LYS A 110 -2.40 9.31 -25.22
C LYS A 110 -1.88 9.61 -26.62
N PHE A 111 -2.51 10.56 -27.33
CA PHE A 111 -2.05 11.00 -28.64
C PHE A 111 -0.61 11.53 -28.58
N ILE A 112 -0.35 12.47 -27.67
CA ILE A 112 0.97 13.12 -27.54
C ILE A 112 2.05 12.09 -27.21
N ARG A 113 1.76 11.15 -26.31
CA ARG A 113 2.72 10.12 -25.87
C ARG A 113 2.98 9.04 -26.91
N ASN A 114 1.98 8.66 -27.69
CA ASN A 114 2.10 7.56 -28.65
C ASN A 114 2.75 8.01 -29.97
N HIS A 115 2.62 9.29 -30.35
CA HIS A 115 3.26 9.80 -31.55
C HIS A 115 4.70 10.24 -31.27
N ASN A 116 5.65 9.69 -32.03
CA ASN A 116 7.09 9.88 -31.81
C ASN A 116 7.50 11.37 -31.76
N ASP A 117 7.10 12.16 -32.75
CA ASP A 117 7.51 13.57 -32.84
C ASP A 117 6.99 14.43 -31.68
N THR A 118 5.72 14.27 -31.30
CA THR A 118 5.12 15.03 -30.21
C THR A 118 5.70 14.60 -28.86
N ASN A 119 5.90 13.29 -28.66
CA ASN A 119 6.49 12.76 -27.43
C ASN A 119 7.94 13.23 -27.28
N ALA A 120 8.75 13.13 -28.36
CA ALA A 120 10.13 13.58 -28.37
C ALA A 120 10.24 15.09 -28.12
N TYR A 121 9.35 15.88 -28.70
CA TYR A 121 9.27 17.31 -28.43
C TYR A 121 8.96 17.60 -26.96
N VAL A 122 7.93 16.97 -26.40
CA VAL A 122 7.56 17.18 -24.99
C VAL A 122 8.71 16.79 -24.07
N ILE A 123 9.32 15.61 -24.27
CA ILE A 123 10.48 15.17 -23.46
C ILE A 123 11.60 16.22 -23.52
N LYS A 124 11.95 16.68 -24.73
CA LYS A 124 12.99 17.70 -24.91
C LYS A 124 12.66 19.01 -24.20
N GLN A 125 11.42 19.50 -24.30
CA GLN A 125 11.02 20.75 -23.64
C GLN A 125 10.99 20.60 -22.12
N VAL A 126 10.53 19.46 -21.62
CA VAL A 126 10.53 19.16 -20.18
C VAL A 126 11.97 19.11 -19.64
N ASP A 127 12.90 18.48 -20.35
CA ASP A 127 14.31 18.46 -19.96
C ASP A 127 14.96 19.85 -19.94
N LEU A 128 14.59 20.71 -20.90
CA LEU A 128 15.05 22.10 -20.93
C LEU A 128 14.47 22.91 -19.77
N LYS A 129 13.17 22.77 -19.49
CA LYS A 129 12.48 23.42 -18.36
C LYS A 129 13.08 22.98 -17.03
N ASN A 130 13.29 21.68 -16.85
CA ASN A 130 13.95 21.11 -15.68
C ASN A 130 15.35 21.68 -15.45
N LYS A 131 16.18 21.78 -16.50
CA LYS A 131 17.52 22.39 -16.41
C LYS A 131 17.48 23.88 -16.08
N ALA A 132 16.51 24.62 -16.60
CA ALA A 132 16.38 26.05 -16.36
C ALA A 132 15.92 26.37 -14.92
N ASN A 133 15.08 25.51 -14.35
CA ASN A 133 14.47 25.72 -13.03
C ASN A 133 15.12 24.91 -11.89
N ASP A 134 16.13 24.09 -12.18
CA ASP A 134 16.70 23.11 -11.24
C ASP A 134 15.64 22.15 -10.67
N GLU A 135 14.79 21.63 -11.57
CA GLU A 135 13.67 20.73 -11.26
C GLU A 135 13.89 19.32 -11.83
N THR A 136 13.18 18.32 -11.29
CA THR A 136 13.21 16.94 -11.78
C THR A 136 11.80 16.40 -12.04
N ILE A 137 11.00 17.17 -12.78
CA ILE A 137 9.63 16.80 -13.12
C ILE A 137 9.66 15.91 -14.37
N GLY A 138 9.29 14.64 -14.24
CA GLY A 138 9.13 13.73 -15.38
C GLY A 138 8.06 14.18 -16.38
N GLY A 139 8.05 13.57 -17.56
CA GLY A 139 7.11 13.89 -18.65
C GLY A 139 5.67 13.48 -18.38
N LEU A 140 4.85 13.53 -19.44
CA LEU A 140 3.44 13.14 -19.37
C LEU A 140 3.28 11.66 -19.00
N VAL A 141 2.23 11.34 -18.24
CA VAL A 141 1.90 9.98 -17.82
C VAL A 141 0.50 9.63 -18.29
N LEU A 142 0.25 8.34 -18.56
CA LEU A 142 -1.08 7.87 -18.95
C LEU A 142 -1.92 7.58 -17.71
N ASP A 143 -3.22 7.80 -17.84
CA ASP A 143 -4.21 7.28 -16.90
C ASP A 143 -4.47 5.80 -17.21
N MET A 144 -4.42 4.96 -16.18
CA MET A 144 -4.39 3.50 -16.27
C MET A 144 -5.35 2.93 -15.24
N LEU A 145 -6.35 2.16 -15.69
CA LEU A 145 -7.40 1.62 -14.82
C LEU A 145 -6.86 0.78 -13.66
N ILE A 146 -5.85 -0.05 -13.94
CA ILE A 146 -5.28 -1.00 -12.96
C ILE A 146 -4.24 -0.38 -12.00
N ARG A 147 -3.92 0.92 -12.12
CA ARG A 147 -2.93 1.58 -11.26
C ARG A 147 -3.58 2.66 -10.44
N TRP A 148 -3.59 2.49 -9.11
CA TRP A 148 -4.12 3.51 -8.21
C TRP A 148 -3.43 4.86 -8.45
N ASN A 149 -4.23 5.92 -8.35
CA ASN A 149 -3.82 7.31 -8.55
C ASN A 149 -3.41 7.74 -9.97
N SER A 150 -3.57 6.88 -10.97
CA SER A 150 -3.21 7.19 -12.35
C SER A 150 -3.94 8.44 -12.88
N SER A 151 -5.25 8.60 -12.61
CA SER A 151 -6.01 9.82 -12.90
C SER A 151 -5.38 11.09 -12.30
N TYR A 152 -5.01 11.06 -11.01
CA TYR A 152 -4.35 12.20 -10.36
C TYR A 152 -3.00 12.50 -11.01
N LEU A 153 -2.19 11.47 -11.24
CA LEU A 153 -0.84 11.62 -11.80
C LEU A 153 -0.88 12.16 -13.24
N LEU A 154 -1.86 11.73 -14.05
CA LEU A 154 -2.14 12.29 -15.36
C LEU A 154 -2.34 13.81 -15.26
N LEU A 155 -3.27 14.24 -14.40
CA LEU A 155 -3.63 15.65 -14.24
C LEU A 155 -2.46 16.47 -13.71
N ASP A 156 -1.78 15.97 -12.67
CA ASP A 156 -0.67 16.67 -12.03
C ASP A 156 0.51 16.90 -13.01
N ARG A 157 0.84 15.88 -13.83
CA ARG A 157 1.87 16.01 -14.87
C ARG A 157 1.44 16.90 -16.03
N LEU A 158 0.19 16.80 -16.45
CA LEU A 158 -0.37 17.62 -17.52
C LEU A 158 -0.34 19.10 -17.15
N LEU A 159 -0.80 19.45 -15.94
CA LEU A 159 -0.83 20.81 -15.42
C LEU A 159 0.59 21.37 -15.18
N SER A 160 1.54 20.53 -14.73
CA SER A 160 2.94 20.94 -14.56
C SER A 160 3.60 21.35 -15.89
N HIS A 161 3.09 20.85 -17.01
CA HIS A 161 3.61 21.08 -18.37
C HIS A 161 2.60 21.78 -19.28
N GLU A 162 1.66 22.54 -18.70
CA GLU A 162 0.57 23.20 -19.41
C GLU A 162 1.06 24.04 -20.60
N ASP A 163 2.12 24.82 -20.40
CA ASP A 163 2.74 25.67 -21.41
C ASP A 163 3.28 24.87 -22.60
N ILE A 164 4.00 23.78 -22.30
CA ILE A 164 4.55 22.87 -23.31
C ILE A 164 3.41 22.18 -24.07
N VAL A 165 2.40 21.69 -23.37
CA VAL A 165 1.27 20.98 -24.00
C VAL A 165 0.41 21.91 -24.85
N LYS A 166 0.15 23.14 -24.39
CA LYS A 166 -0.50 24.18 -25.19
C LYS A 166 0.26 24.46 -26.48
N SER A 167 1.60 24.45 -26.45
CA SER A 167 2.40 24.65 -27.67
C SER A 167 2.22 23.51 -28.69
N VAL A 168 2.11 22.26 -28.22
CA VAL A 168 1.86 21.10 -29.09
C VAL A 168 0.51 21.25 -29.80
N PHE A 169 -0.53 21.63 -29.07
CA PHE A 169 -1.86 21.88 -29.64
C PHE A 169 -1.89 23.10 -30.57
N SER A 170 -1.13 24.15 -30.27
CA SER A 170 -1.16 25.40 -31.04
C SER A 170 -0.41 25.31 -32.37
N PHE A 171 0.61 24.44 -32.46
CA PHE A 171 1.50 24.35 -33.62
C PHE A 171 1.63 22.93 -34.18
N PRO A 172 0.52 22.28 -34.58
CA PRO A 172 0.56 20.91 -35.13
C PRO A 172 1.39 20.81 -36.41
N ASN A 173 1.54 21.91 -37.15
CA ASN A 173 2.34 21.96 -38.38
C ASN A 173 3.85 21.91 -38.13
N ASN A 174 4.32 22.10 -36.88
CA ASN A 174 5.73 21.98 -36.54
C ASN A 174 6.20 20.51 -36.46
N PHE A 175 5.26 19.56 -36.52
CA PHE A 175 5.53 18.13 -36.45
C PHE A 175 5.34 17.52 -37.84
N ASN A 176 6.44 17.39 -38.58
CA ASN A 176 6.41 16.88 -39.96
C ASN A 176 5.93 15.43 -40.06
N GLY A 177 6.12 14.61 -39.02
CA GLY A 177 5.63 13.24 -38.97
C GLY A 177 4.12 13.10 -38.80
N LEU A 178 3.41 14.19 -38.47
CA LEU A 178 1.95 14.17 -38.35
C LEU A 178 1.29 14.30 -39.73
N MET A 179 0.44 13.33 -40.07
CA MET A 179 -0.46 13.42 -41.23
C MET A 179 -1.57 14.46 -40.99
N ASP A 180 -2.18 14.98 -42.04
CA ASP A 180 -3.22 16.02 -41.93
C ASP A 180 -4.41 15.58 -41.06
N LYS A 181 -4.83 14.32 -41.16
CA LYS A 181 -5.88 13.75 -40.28
C LYS A 181 -5.46 13.76 -38.81
N GLN A 182 -4.20 13.46 -38.51
CA GLN A 182 -3.66 13.44 -37.15
C GLN A 182 -3.50 14.88 -36.62
N LYS A 183 -3.09 15.83 -37.45
CA LYS A 183 -3.06 17.27 -37.10
C LYS A 183 -4.44 17.79 -36.74
N LYS A 184 -5.46 17.45 -37.55
CA LYS A 184 -6.85 17.80 -37.27
C LYS A 184 -7.33 17.19 -35.94
N LYS A 185 -7.06 15.90 -35.71
CA LYS A 185 -7.39 15.23 -34.45
C LYS A 185 -6.69 15.88 -33.24
N LEU A 186 -5.42 16.28 -33.38
CA LEU A 186 -4.68 16.97 -32.33
C LEU A 186 -5.32 18.32 -31.98
N LEU A 187 -5.79 19.07 -32.99
CA LEU A 187 -6.51 20.33 -32.79
C LEU A 187 -7.87 20.12 -32.10
N GLU A 188 -8.61 19.08 -32.46
CA GLU A 188 -9.89 18.73 -31.81
C GLU A 188 -9.72 18.34 -30.32
N LEU A 189 -8.57 17.76 -29.97
CA LEU A 189 -8.20 17.41 -28.61
C LEU A 189 -7.67 18.59 -27.78
N ALA A 190 -7.44 19.76 -28.39
CA ALA A 190 -6.93 20.93 -27.70
C ALA A 190 -7.88 21.39 -26.57
N LEU A 191 -7.32 21.56 -25.38
CA LEU A 191 -8.06 22.01 -24.20
C LEU A 191 -8.21 23.53 -24.18
N LYS A 192 -9.44 24.02 -23.96
CA LYS A 192 -9.78 25.43 -23.76
C LYS A 192 -9.34 25.91 -22.37
N GLN A 193 -9.21 27.21 -22.15
CA GLN A 193 -8.76 27.74 -20.86
C GLN A 193 -9.68 27.32 -19.70
N ASN A 194 -10.99 27.40 -19.87
CA ASN A 194 -11.95 26.94 -18.86
C ASN A 194 -11.85 25.44 -18.57
N GLU A 195 -11.44 24.63 -19.55
CA GLU A 195 -11.17 23.20 -19.35
C GLU A 195 -9.91 23.00 -18.50
N TRP A 196 -8.84 23.77 -18.76
CA TRP A 196 -7.63 23.77 -17.92
C TRP A 196 -7.94 24.14 -16.47
N ASP A 197 -8.72 25.21 -16.26
CA ASP A 197 -9.13 25.64 -14.92
C ASP A 197 -9.95 24.54 -14.21
N LEU A 198 -10.81 23.84 -14.95
CA LEU A 198 -11.60 22.72 -14.43
C LEU A 198 -10.72 21.53 -14.02
N LEU A 199 -9.67 21.23 -14.79
CA LEU A 199 -8.70 20.18 -14.45
C LEU A 199 -7.95 20.47 -13.15
N VAL A 200 -7.68 21.75 -12.83
CA VAL A 200 -7.07 22.15 -11.55
C VAL A 200 -7.98 21.75 -10.39
N TYR A 201 -9.27 22.05 -10.46
CA TYR A 201 -10.22 21.66 -9.42
C TYR A 201 -10.31 20.14 -9.25
N ILE A 202 -10.36 19.39 -10.35
CA ILE A 202 -10.38 17.92 -10.30
C ILE A 202 -9.10 17.38 -9.64
N ARG A 203 -7.92 17.87 -10.06
CA ARG A 203 -6.63 17.47 -9.47
C ARG A 203 -6.60 17.75 -7.97
N ASP A 204 -7.02 18.93 -7.55
CA ASP A 204 -7.00 19.36 -6.16
C ASP A 204 -7.95 18.53 -5.28
N VAL A 205 -9.13 18.16 -5.80
CA VAL A 205 -10.04 17.26 -5.09
C VAL A 205 -9.48 15.83 -4.97
N LEU A 206 -8.74 15.35 -5.97
CA LEU A 206 -8.10 14.04 -5.94
C LEU A 206 -6.81 14.00 -5.08
N LYS A 207 -6.19 15.15 -4.80
CA LYS A 207 -4.90 15.24 -4.09
C LYS A 207 -4.91 14.59 -2.69
N PRO A 208 -5.93 14.81 -1.82
CA PRO A 208 -5.99 14.14 -0.53
C PRO A 208 -5.99 12.61 -0.64
N PHE A 209 -6.65 12.04 -1.66
CA PHE A 209 -6.66 10.60 -1.91
C PHE A 209 -5.29 10.09 -2.37
N LYS A 210 -4.56 10.86 -3.20
CA LYS A 210 -3.17 10.52 -3.55
C LYS A 210 -2.27 10.46 -2.32
N VAL A 211 -2.33 11.48 -1.47
CA VAL A 211 -1.52 11.53 -0.25
C VAL A 211 -1.89 10.37 0.69
N SER A 212 -3.20 10.10 0.83
CA SER A 212 -3.72 9.02 1.67
C SER A 212 -3.28 7.64 1.20
N THR A 213 -3.45 7.32 -0.08
CA THR A 213 -3.04 6.01 -0.63
C THR A 213 -1.54 5.78 -0.50
N ASN A 214 -0.72 6.82 -0.71
CA ASN A 214 0.73 6.74 -0.49
C ASN A 214 1.07 6.43 0.98
N ALA A 215 0.37 7.08 1.92
CA ALA A 215 0.59 6.83 3.34
C ALA A 215 0.16 5.41 3.75
N LEU A 216 -0.97 4.91 3.24
CA LEU A 216 -1.42 3.53 3.48
C LEU A 216 -0.53 2.47 2.82
N SER A 217 0.28 2.86 1.83
CA SER A 217 1.24 2.00 1.14
C SER A 217 2.62 1.95 1.82
N GLY A 218 2.78 2.62 2.97
CA GLY A 218 4.04 2.64 3.73
C GLY A 218 4.45 1.26 4.27
N GLN A 219 5.77 1.07 4.45
CA GLN A 219 6.35 -0.19 4.96
C GLN A 219 7.18 -0.02 6.24
N HIS A 220 7.43 1.22 6.66
CA HIS A 220 8.34 1.54 7.77
C HIS A 220 7.63 2.18 8.97
N TYR A 221 6.30 2.11 8.99
CA TYR A 221 5.47 2.55 10.12
C TYR A 221 4.15 1.76 10.14
N PRO A 222 3.46 1.69 11.29
CA PRO A 222 2.18 0.99 11.43
C PRO A 222 1.05 1.60 10.58
N THR A 223 0.88 1.12 9.35
CA THR A 223 -0.15 1.65 8.44
C THR A 223 -1.58 1.38 8.93
N MET A 224 -1.81 0.31 9.69
CA MET A 224 -3.11 0.05 10.35
C MET A 224 -3.51 1.20 11.28
N ALA A 225 -2.58 1.72 12.07
CA ALA A 225 -2.88 2.85 12.96
C ALA A 225 -3.14 4.13 12.16
N SER A 226 -2.30 4.42 11.15
CA SER A 226 -2.46 5.60 10.29
C SER A 226 -3.80 5.60 9.53
N SER A 227 -4.32 4.41 9.23
CA SER A 227 -5.53 4.27 8.43
C SER A 227 -6.77 4.89 9.08
N PHE A 228 -6.91 4.83 10.41
CA PHE A 228 -8.04 5.47 11.10
C PHE A 228 -8.00 6.99 10.94
N GLN A 229 -6.83 7.59 11.11
CA GLN A 229 -6.67 9.04 10.98
C GLN A 229 -6.89 9.49 9.53
N ILE A 230 -6.38 8.74 8.56
CA ILE A 230 -6.60 8.99 7.13
C ILE A 230 -8.09 8.91 6.78
N TRP A 231 -8.78 7.85 7.23
CA TRP A 231 -10.22 7.68 7.03
C TRP A 231 -11.00 8.88 7.57
N ARG A 232 -10.70 9.34 8.79
CA ARG A 232 -11.34 10.51 9.38
C ARG A 232 -11.07 11.81 8.63
N LEU A 233 -9.83 12.03 8.19
CA LEU A 233 -9.46 13.22 7.43
C LEU A 233 -10.14 13.27 6.07
N LEU A 234 -10.23 12.13 5.36
CA LEU A 234 -10.96 12.02 4.10
C LEU A 234 -12.46 12.22 4.31
N TYR A 235 -13.03 11.59 5.33
CA TYR A 235 -14.44 11.78 5.69
C TYR A 235 -14.74 13.26 5.95
N HIS A 236 -13.93 13.93 6.78
CA HIS A 236 -14.07 15.36 7.04
C HIS A 236 -13.90 16.21 5.77
N PHE A 237 -12.90 15.91 4.93
CA PHE A 237 -12.67 16.63 3.67
C PHE A 237 -13.88 16.58 2.72
N LEU A 238 -14.50 15.40 2.60
CA LEU A 238 -15.66 15.17 1.73
C LEU A 238 -16.96 15.81 2.27
N HIS A 239 -17.11 15.87 3.59
CA HIS A 239 -18.31 16.44 4.23
C HIS A 239 -18.22 17.96 4.43
N THR A 240 -17.02 18.54 4.39
CA THR A 240 -16.81 19.97 4.63
C THR A 240 -16.98 20.79 3.36
N LYS A 241 -17.93 21.73 3.40
CA LYS A 241 -18.13 22.76 2.37
C LYS A 241 -17.48 24.07 2.82
N LYS A 242 -16.56 24.61 2.03
CA LYS A 242 -15.97 25.93 2.29
C LYS A 242 -16.75 27.00 1.53
N SER A 243 -16.78 28.22 2.05
CA SER A 243 -17.40 29.36 1.34
C SER A 243 -16.71 29.70 0.02
N SER A 244 -15.45 29.29 -0.15
CA SER A 244 -14.65 29.44 -1.37
C SER A 244 -14.75 28.25 -2.32
N ASP A 245 -15.53 27.21 -2.01
CA ASP A 245 -15.62 26.03 -2.87
C ASP A 245 -16.50 26.35 -4.09
N GLU A 246 -15.93 26.21 -5.29
CA GLU A 246 -16.66 26.33 -6.55
C GLU A 246 -17.69 25.19 -6.72
N PRO A 247 -18.75 25.38 -7.53
CA PRO A 247 -19.78 24.35 -7.75
C PRO A 247 -19.20 22.99 -8.14
N VAL A 248 -18.15 22.97 -8.98
CA VAL A 248 -17.48 21.72 -9.37
C VAL A 248 -16.84 20.99 -8.19
N ILE A 249 -16.23 21.71 -7.25
CA ILE A 249 -15.61 21.10 -6.06
C ILE A 249 -16.70 20.45 -5.21
N LEU A 250 -17.83 21.13 -5.02
CA LEU A 250 -18.96 20.62 -4.26
C LEU A 250 -19.55 19.36 -4.91
N THR A 251 -19.78 19.40 -6.22
CA THR A 251 -20.27 18.26 -7.01
C THR A 251 -19.33 17.06 -6.95
N LEU A 252 -18.03 17.27 -7.13
CA LEU A 252 -17.02 16.21 -7.03
C LEU A 252 -16.94 15.61 -5.63
N LYS A 253 -16.92 16.45 -4.59
CA LYS A 253 -16.90 15.98 -3.19
C LYS A 253 -18.14 15.15 -2.88
N GLU A 254 -19.32 15.57 -3.31
CA GLU A 254 -20.57 14.85 -3.08
C GLU A 254 -20.60 13.50 -3.81
N SER A 255 -20.16 13.44 -5.07
CA SER A 255 -20.04 12.19 -5.81
C SER A 255 -19.05 11.21 -5.15
N LEU A 256 -17.86 11.72 -4.76
CA LEU A 256 -16.85 10.92 -4.07
C LEU A 256 -17.29 10.50 -2.67
N ARG A 257 -18.03 11.36 -1.96
CA ARG A 257 -18.61 11.06 -0.64
C ARG A 257 -19.58 9.89 -0.74
N PHE A 258 -20.50 9.90 -1.69
CA PHE A 258 -21.46 8.82 -1.88
C PHE A 258 -20.75 7.47 -2.09
N GLN A 259 -19.73 7.45 -2.96
CA GLN A 259 -18.90 6.27 -3.17
C GLN A 259 -18.16 5.86 -1.90
N PHE A 260 -17.50 6.82 -1.22
CA PHE A 260 -16.73 6.55 -0.01
C PHE A 260 -17.60 5.96 1.11
N ASP A 261 -18.77 6.54 1.36
CA ASP A 261 -19.73 6.07 2.37
C ASP A 261 -20.23 4.66 1.99
N MET A 262 -20.62 4.43 0.73
CA MET A 262 -21.04 3.11 0.25
C MET A 262 -19.95 2.05 0.45
N TYR A 263 -18.68 2.36 0.13
CA TYR A 263 -17.57 1.44 0.35
C TYR A 263 -17.35 1.17 1.85
N CYS A 264 -17.42 2.19 2.70
CA CYS A 264 -17.26 2.05 4.15
C CYS A 264 -18.37 1.17 4.75
N ASP A 265 -19.61 1.34 4.29
CA ASP A 265 -20.77 0.65 4.87
C ASP A 265 -20.92 -0.79 4.34
N SER A 266 -20.54 -1.06 3.09
CA SER A 266 -20.86 -2.33 2.42
C SER A 266 -19.66 -3.22 2.10
N LYS A 267 -18.44 -2.68 2.07
CA LYS A 267 -17.24 -3.41 1.61
C LYS A 267 -16.18 -3.59 2.68
N LEU A 268 -16.17 -2.79 3.75
CA LEU A 268 -15.24 -3.00 4.84
C LEU A 268 -15.59 -4.28 5.62
N PRO A 269 -14.60 -5.10 5.98
CA PRO A 269 -14.83 -6.24 6.85
C PRO A 269 -15.46 -5.82 8.18
N PRO A 270 -16.37 -6.61 8.76
CA PRO A 270 -16.91 -6.34 10.10
C PRO A 270 -15.78 -6.19 11.11
N GLY A 271 -15.82 -5.14 11.94
CA GLY A 271 -14.78 -4.91 12.95
C GLY A 271 -13.51 -4.21 12.43
N GLN A 272 -13.45 -3.87 11.13
CA GLN A 272 -12.27 -3.24 10.54
C GLN A 272 -12.02 -1.84 11.12
N VAL A 273 -13.05 -0.99 11.17
CA VAL A 273 -12.93 0.38 11.70
C VAL A 273 -12.55 0.35 13.19
N GLU A 274 -13.11 -0.59 13.95
CA GLU A 274 -12.77 -0.83 15.35
C GLU A 274 -11.30 -1.26 15.50
N THR A 275 -10.81 -2.13 14.62
CA THR A 275 -9.40 -2.55 14.61
C THR A 275 -8.47 -1.39 14.25
N MET A 276 -8.85 -0.56 13.27
CA MET A 276 -8.13 0.66 12.90
C MET A 276 -8.07 1.64 14.09
N LEU A 277 -9.20 1.83 14.80
CA LEU A 277 -9.28 2.69 15.98
C LEU A 277 -8.43 2.18 17.15
N ILE A 278 -8.47 0.86 17.42
CA ILE A 278 -7.61 0.24 18.44
C ILE A 278 -6.13 0.47 18.09
N ALA A 279 -5.75 0.25 16.83
CA ALA A 279 -4.37 0.43 16.38
C ALA A 279 -3.92 1.89 16.52
N ALA A 280 -4.78 2.84 16.13
CA ALA A 280 -4.54 4.27 16.28
C ALA A 280 -4.40 4.71 17.75
N PHE A 281 -5.23 4.13 18.64
CA PHE A 281 -5.13 4.40 20.07
C PHE A 281 -3.83 3.88 20.67
N LEU A 282 -3.33 2.74 20.18
CA LEU A 282 -2.10 2.10 20.65
C LEU A 282 -0.83 2.60 19.94
N ASP A 283 -0.96 3.52 18.98
CA ASP A 283 0.17 4.15 18.33
C ASP A 283 0.51 5.48 19.00
N PRO A 284 1.71 5.65 19.57
CA PRO A 284 2.05 6.88 20.29
C PRO A 284 2.11 8.14 19.43
N THR A 285 2.37 7.98 18.13
CA THR A 285 2.45 9.10 17.18
C THR A 285 1.07 9.57 16.72
N ILE A 286 0.07 8.69 16.79
CA ILE A 286 -1.30 8.96 16.33
C ILE A 286 -2.25 9.23 17.49
N TYR A 287 -2.01 8.62 18.66
CA TYR A 287 -2.81 8.84 19.86
C TYR A 287 -3.10 10.32 20.13
N PRO A 288 -2.15 11.27 20.04
CA PRO A 288 -2.44 12.69 20.25
C PRO A 288 -3.46 13.29 19.27
N LEU A 289 -3.62 12.71 18.08
CA LEU A 289 -4.51 13.19 17.02
C LEU A 289 -5.97 12.73 17.18
N LEU A 290 -6.23 11.76 18.07
CA LEU A 290 -7.57 11.22 18.30
C LEU A 290 -8.47 12.21 19.07
N LEU A 291 -9.77 12.24 18.74
CA LEU A 291 -10.73 12.98 19.57
C LEU A 291 -10.97 12.24 20.89
N ASP A 292 -11.46 12.97 21.89
CA ASP A 292 -11.76 12.39 23.20
C ASP A 292 -12.79 11.25 23.12
N ASP A 293 -13.78 11.36 22.24
CA ASP A 293 -14.79 10.32 22.07
C ASP A 293 -14.23 9.08 21.36
N ASP A 294 -13.28 9.25 20.44
CA ASP A 294 -12.54 8.14 19.84
C ASP A 294 -11.70 7.43 20.89
N ARG A 295 -11.00 8.18 21.76
CA ARG A 295 -10.21 7.62 22.86
C ARG A 295 -11.06 6.83 23.83
N LYS A 296 -12.25 7.33 24.19
CA LYS A 296 -13.20 6.62 25.06
C LYS A 296 -13.70 5.34 24.39
N THR A 297 -14.02 5.40 23.10
CA THR A 297 -14.52 4.26 22.32
C THR A 297 -13.44 3.18 22.19
N ALA A 298 -12.23 3.57 21.80
CA ALA A 298 -11.07 2.68 21.73
C ALA A 298 -10.77 2.00 23.06
N LYS A 299 -10.81 2.77 24.16
CA LYS A 299 -10.63 2.21 25.52
C LYS A 299 -11.65 1.09 25.77
N LYS A 300 -12.95 1.32 25.53
CA LYS A 300 -13.99 0.28 25.70
C LYS A 300 -13.73 -0.96 24.83
N LEU A 301 -13.42 -0.77 23.56
CA LEU A 301 -13.13 -1.86 22.62
C LEU A 301 -11.91 -2.69 23.06
N ILE A 302 -10.84 -2.05 23.52
CA ILE A 302 -9.65 -2.74 24.05
C ILE A 302 -10.01 -3.57 25.28
N PHE A 303 -10.82 -3.03 26.19
CA PHE A 303 -11.29 -3.77 27.36
C PHE A 303 -12.07 -5.02 26.98
N GLU A 304 -13.05 -4.89 26.09
CA GLU A 304 -13.86 -6.01 25.62
C GLU A 304 -13.01 -7.07 24.92
N LYS A 305 -12.12 -6.65 24.02
CA LYS A 305 -11.26 -7.54 23.25
C LYS A 305 -10.28 -8.33 24.14
N LEU A 306 -9.68 -7.67 25.13
CA LEU A 306 -8.74 -8.33 26.04
C LEU A 306 -9.42 -9.16 27.14
N LYS A 307 -10.64 -8.79 27.55
CA LYS A 307 -11.43 -9.59 28.49
C LYS A 307 -11.90 -10.90 27.85
N ASN A 308 -12.41 -10.84 26.63
CA ASN A 308 -12.83 -12.04 25.89
C ASN A 308 -11.64 -12.96 25.60
N ALA A 309 -10.45 -12.39 25.37
CA ALA A 309 -9.21 -13.15 25.19
C ALA A 309 -8.66 -13.80 26.47
N THR A 310 -9.05 -13.33 27.67
CA THR A 310 -8.70 -14.00 28.93
C THR A 310 -9.60 -15.20 29.23
N ASP A 311 -10.82 -15.24 28.68
CA ASP A 311 -11.75 -16.37 28.83
C ASP A 311 -11.48 -17.48 27.79
N ALA A 312 -10.93 -17.13 26.62
CA ALA A 312 -10.45 -18.05 25.60
C ALA A 312 -8.92 -18.16 25.66
N ASN A 313 -8.41 -19.08 26.50
CA ASN A 313 -6.99 -19.43 26.66
C ASN A 313 -6.09 -19.09 25.46
N ILE A 314 -5.34 -17.99 25.55
CA ILE A 314 -4.10 -17.80 24.79
C ILE A 314 -3.04 -18.72 25.43
N ILE A 315 -3.12 -20.01 25.11
CA ILE A 315 -1.97 -20.91 25.17
C ILE A 315 -1.39 -20.90 23.76
N LEU A 316 -0.49 -19.96 23.50
CA LEU A 316 0.74 -20.39 22.84
C LEU A 316 1.53 -21.12 23.94
N PRO A 317 2.18 -22.26 23.65
CA PRO A 317 3.02 -22.91 24.65
C PRO A 317 3.94 -21.82 25.22
N PRO A 318 4.13 -21.76 26.55
CA PRO A 318 5.12 -20.85 27.09
C PRO A 318 6.38 -21.12 26.30
N THR A 319 6.91 -20.11 25.61
CA THR A 319 8.31 -20.15 25.21
C THR A 319 9.04 -20.58 26.47
N SER A 320 9.58 -21.79 26.43
CA SER A 320 10.30 -22.39 27.54
C SER A 320 11.61 -21.62 27.68
N THR A 321 11.54 -20.37 28.10
CA THR A 321 12.47 -19.85 29.08
C THR A 321 12.07 -20.47 30.41
N GLN A 322 12.41 -21.76 30.56
CA GLN A 322 12.85 -22.26 31.85
C GLN A 322 13.75 -21.18 32.44
N PRO A 323 13.57 -20.76 33.70
CA PRO A 323 14.59 -19.94 34.34
C PRO A 323 15.85 -20.80 34.32
N MET A 324 16.78 -20.50 33.40
CA MET A 324 18.14 -20.96 33.53
C MET A 324 18.67 -20.27 34.78
N ALA A 325 18.44 -20.90 35.93
CA ALA A 325 19.25 -20.67 37.11
C ALA A 325 20.69 -20.72 36.61
N ASN A 326 21.43 -19.62 36.77
CA ASN A 326 22.81 -19.44 36.35
C ASN A 326 23.69 -20.56 36.93
N LYS A 327 23.72 -21.72 36.27
CA LYS A 327 24.59 -22.86 36.61
C LYS A 327 26.03 -22.61 36.15
N SER A 328 26.30 -21.49 35.49
CA SER A 328 27.64 -21.11 34.99
C SER A 328 28.43 -20.19 35.93
N ASN A 329 27.87 -19.75 37.07
CA ASN A 329 28.64 -18.92 37.99
C ASN A 329 29.60 -19.80 38.83
N PRO A 330 30.93 -19.66 38.72
CA PRO A 330 31.89 -20.48 39.47
C PRO A 330 31.73 -20.33 40.99
N LEU A 331 31.21 -19.20 41.47
CA LEU A 331 30.92 -19.00 42.90
C LEU A 331 29.70 -19.81 43.38
N TYR A 332 28.76 -20.13 42.49
CA TYR A 332 27.61 -20.98 42.82
C TYR A 332 28.07 -22.43 43.07
N GLN A 333 28.95 -22.95 42.21
CA GLN A 333 29.55 -24.27 42.42
C GLN A 333 30.43 -24.31 43.67
N LEU A 334 31.24 -23.27 43.91
CA LEU A 334 32.08 -23.18 45.11
C LEU A 334 31.22 -23.18 46.40
N ALA A 335 30.09 -22.47 46.41
CA ALA A 335 29.20 -22.40 47.56
C ALA A 335 28.55 -23.74 47.90
N ILE A 336 28.19 -24.54 46.89
CA ILE A 336 27.68 -25.91 47.07
C ILE A 336 28.78 -26.84 47.61
N ILE A 337 29.99 -26.79 47.03
CA ILE A 337 31.13 -27.63 47.44
C ILE A 337 31.55 -27.32 48.89
N CYS A 338 31.48 -26.06 49.32
CA CYS A 338 31.78 -25.66 50.70
C CYS A 338 30.62 -25.92 51.69
N GLY A 339 29.59 -26.68 51.31
CA GLY A 339 28.50 -27.09 52.20
C GLY A 339 27.54 -25.96 52.60
N ARG A 340 27.49 -24.87 51.83
CA ARG A 340 26.63 -23.71 52.12
C ARG A 340 25.32 -23.81 51.32
N THR A 341 24.19 -23.82 52.01
CA THR A 341 22.87 -23.74 51.37
C THR A 341 22.64 -22.32 50.85
N VAL A 342 22.79 -22.13 49.54
CA VAL A 342 22.49 -20.84 48.90
C VAL A 342 20.99 -20.79 48.61
N SER A 343 20.20 -20.46 49.62
CA SER A 343 18.81 -20.05 49.40
C SER A 343 18.83 -18.61 48.91
N PHE A 344 18.64 -18.41 47.60
CA PHE A 344 18.17 -17.11 47.15
C PHE A 344 16.77 -16.96 47.75
N ALA A 345 16.65 -16.13 48.79
CA ALA A 345 15.38 -15.48 49.05
C ALA A 345 15.02 -14.75 47.77
N SER A 346 14.19 -15.37 46.94
CA SER A 346 13.50 -14.68 45.88
C SER A 346 12.68 -13.61 46.58
N SER A 347 13.22 -12.39 46.63
CA SER A 347 12.45 -11.21 46.97
C SER A 347 11.50 -10.90 45.80
N THR A 348 10.78 -11.91 45.32
CA THR A 348 9.47 -11.73 44.70
C THR A 348 8.54 -11.37 45.84
N ALA A 349 8.62 -10.11 46.28
CA ALA A 349 7.44 -9.45 46.79
C ALA A 349 6.35 -9.76 45.77
N THR A 350 5.33 -10.50 46.18
CA THR A 350 4.17 -10.88 45.39
C THR A 350 3.42 -9.60 45.03
N LYS A 351 3.95 -8.83 44.07
CA LYS A 351 3.22 -7.76 43.43
C LYS A 351 2.03 -8.44 42.77
N ARG A 352 0.83 -8.12 43.27
CA ARG A 352 -0.44 -8.46 42.63
C ARG A 352 -0.28 -8.25 41.12
N PRO A 353 -0.75 -9.19 40.28
CA PRO A 353 -0.75 -8.99 38.84
C PRO A 353 -1.51 -7.70 38.51
N MET A 354 -0.86 -6.82 37.74
CA MET A 354 -1.42 -5.54 37.31
C MET A 354 -2.77 -5.79 36.63
N THR A 355 -3.78 -5.00 37.02
CA THR A 355 -5.09 -5.08 36.36
C THR A 355 -5.03 -4.43 34.98
N LEU A 356 -5.98 -4.76 34.09
CA LEU A 356 -6.04 -4.14 32.77
C LEU A 356 -6.27 -2.62 32.87
N ASP A 357 -7.07 -2.17 33.85
CA ASP A 357 -7.26 -0.74 34.14
C ASP A 357 -5.98 -0.02 34.58
N GLU A 358 -5.17 -0.68 35.41
CA GLU A 358 -3.86 -0.16 35.81
C GLU A 358 -2.90 -0.09 34.61
N GLU A 359 -2.86 -1.14 33.78
CA GLU A 359 -2.01 -1.20 32.58
C GLU A 359 -2.38 -0.11 31.57
N LEU A 360 -3.68 0.08 31.32
CA LEU A 360 -4.14 1.10 30.39
C LEU A 360 -3.94 2.52 30.92
N SER A 361 -4.14 2.74 32.23
CA SER A 361 -3.84 4.03 32.86
C SER A 361 -2.37 4.39 32.73
N LYS A 362 -1.48 3.39 32.93
CA LYS A 362 -0.04 3.56 32.75
C LYS A 362 0.33 3.87 31.30
N TYR A 363 -0.29 3.19 30.34
CA TYR A 363 -0.12 3.48 28.91
C TYR A 363 -0.51 4.93 28.58
N ILE A 364 -1.71 5.36 28.96
CA ILE A 364 -2.24 6.71 28.68
C ILE A 364 -1.33 7.81 29.25
N GLN A 365 -0.70 7.56 30.40
CA GLN A 365 0.27 8.51 30.96
C GLN A 365 1.58 8.53 30.18
N ALA A 366 2.09 7.38 29.77
CA ALA A 366 3.37 7.27 29.07
C ALA A 366 3.31 7.79 27.61
N VAL A 367 2.21 7.48 26.91
CA VAL A 367 2.05 7.76 25.47
C VAL A 367 2.10 9.24 25.13
N GLN A 368 1.73 10.13 26.06
CA GLN A 368 1.71 11.59 25.83
C GLN A 368 3.09 12.19 25.51
N SER A 369 4.16 11.52 25.93
CA SER A 369 5.55 11.99 25.76
C SER A 369 6.31 11.28 24.64
N ALA A 370 5.68 10.32 23.98
CA ALA A 370 6.34 9.44 23.03
C ALA A 370 6.28 9.99 21.61
N THR A 371 7.41 9.89 20.90
CA THR A 371 7.58 10.42 19.54
C THR A 371 7.83 9.35 18.50
N SER A 372 8.13 8.12 18.92
CA SER A 372 8.45 6.98 18.05
C SER A 372 7.68 5.74 18.51
N PHE A 373 7.05 5.05 17.55
CA PHE A 373 6.31 3.82 17.81
C PHE A 373 7.25 2.68 18.28
N GLU A 374 8.36 2.48 17.57
CA GLU A 374 9.30 1.37 17.82
C GLU A 374 10.02 1.53 19.15
N GLU A 375 10.55 2.71 19.43
CA GLU A 375 11.27 2.99 20.69
C GLU A 375 10.32 2.88 21.91
N PHE A 376 9.09 3.35 21.75
CA PHE A 376 8.09 3.26 22.81
C PHE A 376 7.74 1.81 23.14
N TRP A 377 7.34 1.01 22.14
CA TRP A 377 6.90 -0.35 22.41
C TRP A 377 8.05 -1.27 22.81
N SER A 378 9.26 -1.06 22.31
CA SER A 378 10.46 -1.78 22.76
C SER A 378 10.78 -1.52 24.24
N SER A 379 10.62 -0.28 24.71
CA SER A 379 10.85 0.06 26.12
C SER A 379 9.70 -0.35 27.06
N GLN A 380 8.46 -0.34 26.56
CA GLN A 380 7.26 -0.63 27.35
C GLN A 380 6.80 -2.10 27.30
N GLU A 381 7.41 -2.95 26.48
CA GLU A 381 6.97 -4.34 26.29
C GLU A 381 6.79 -5.11 27.61
N LYS A 382 7.80 -5.08 28.49
CA LYS A 382 7.76 -5.78 29.80
C LYS A 382 6.82 -5.11 30.79
N SER A 383 6.60 -3.80 30.61
CA SER A 383 5.80 -2.93 31.48
C SER A 383 4.30 -3.04 31.19
N LEU A 384 3.95 -3.29 29.93
CA LEU A 384 2.60 -3.34 29.37
C LEU A 384 2.43 -4.65 28.55
N PRO A 385 2.43 -5.83 29.20
CA PRO A 385 2.49 -7.12 28.51
C PRO A 385 1.23 -7.49 27.72
N ARG A 386 0.04 -7.04 28.12
CA ARG A 386 -1.21 -7.33 27.39
C ARG A 386 -1.37 -6.40 26.20
N LEU A 387 -1.06 -5.12 26.40
CA LEU A 387 -1.15 -4.12 25.34
C LEU A 387 -0.08 -4.35 24.27
N SER A 388 1.16 -4.69 24.64
CA SER A 388 2.21 -5.01 23.67
C SER A 388 1.85 -6.22 22.78
N ARG A 389 1.22 -7.25 23.34
CA ARG A 389 0.68 -8.38 22.54
C ARG A 389 -0.43 -7.93 21.60
N LEU A 390 -1.32 -7.06 22.05
CA LEU A 390 -2.38 -6.53 21.20
C LEU A 390 -1.80 -5.72 20.03
N VAL A 391 -0.82 -4.86 20.29
CA VAL A 391 -0.07 -4.08 19.29
C VAL A 391 0.56 -5.00 18.24
N ARG A 392 1.21 -6.09 18.66
CA ARG A 392 1.80 -7.06 17.72
C ARG A 392 0.77 -7.67 16.78
N ARG A 393 -0.48 -7.80 17.21
CA ARG A 393 -1.59 -8.35 16.39
C ARG A 393 -2.27 -7.30 15.53
N THR A 394 -2.38 -6.05 16.00
CA THR A 394 -3.12 -5.00 15.30
C THR A 394 -2.22 -4.11 14.44
N ASN A 395 -1.14 -3.58 15.00
CA ASN A 395 -0.35 -2.50 14.38
C ASN A 395 0.69 -3.02 13.38
N ILE A 396 1.15 -4.26 13.53
CA ILE A 396 2.16 -4.87 12.64
C ILE A 396 1.53 -5.29 11.30
N SER A 397 0.22 -5.60 11.28
CA SER A 397 -0.49 -5.98 10.07
C SER A 397 -0.61 -4.78 9.12
N PRO A 398 -0.10 -4.86 7.88
CA PRO A 398 -0.29 -3.78 6.92
C PRO A 398 -1.76 -3.67 6.52
N ILE A 399 -2.24 -2.45 6.32
CA ILE A 399 -3.61 -2.18 5.87
C ILE A 399 -3.81 -2.42 4.36
N THR A 400 -2.72 -2.48 3.58
CA THR A 400 -2.77 -2.69 2.12
C THR A 400 -1.84 -3.81 1.66
N SER A 401 -2.18 -4.41 0.52
CA SER A 401 -1.38 -5.41 -0.20
C SER A 401 -0.22 -4.82 -1.02
N VAL A 402 -0.09 -3.48 -1.07
CA VAL A 402 0.83 -2.79 -2.00
C VAL A 402 2.30 -3.23 -1.82
N ALA A 403 2.72 -3.51 -0.60
CA ALA A 403 4.07 -4.02 -0.34
C ALA A 403 4.33 -5.37 -1.03
N SER A 404 3.35 -6.28 -0.97
CA SER A 404 3.39 -7.58 -1.61
C SER A 404 3.28 -7.45 -3.14
N GLU A 405 2.38 -6.61 -3.63
CA GLU A 405 2.23 -6.33 -5.08
C GLU A 405 3.51 -5.78 -5.70
N ALA A 406 4.20 -4.87 -5.01
CA ALA A 406 5.48 -4.33 -5.46
C ALA A 406 6.54 -5.44 -5.56
N LEU A 407 6.57 -6.37 -4.59
CA LEU A 407 7.46 -7.52 -4.62
C LEU A 407 7.13 -8.46 -5.80
N PHE A 408 5.85 -8.73 -6.05
CA PHE A 408 5.40 -9.54 -7.18
C PHE A 408 5.64 -8.87 -8.53
N SER A 409 5.54 -7.54 -8.61
CA SER A 409 5.89 -6.79 -9.82
C SER A 409 7.37 -6.95 -10.17
N VAL A 410 8.25 -6.88 -9.17
CA VAL A 410 9.68 -7.20 -9.34
C VAL A 410 9.87 -8.65 -9.76
N ALA A 411 9.17 -9.59 -9.14
CA ALA A 411 9.25 -11.01 -9.47
C ALA A 411 8.87 -11.26 -10.94
N ASN A 412 7.75 -10.69 -11.39
CA ASN A 412 7.29 -10.76 -12.77
C ASN A 412 8.29 -10.12 -13.74
N PHE A 413 8.89 -8.99 -13.36
CA PHE A 413 9.93 -8.37 -14.17
C PHE A 413 11.17 -9.27 -14.31
N LEU A 414 11.62 -9.90 -13.22
CA LEU A 414 12.73 -10.85 -13.26
C LEU A 414 12.40 -12.06 -14.14
N ASN A 415 11.19 -12.60 -14.01
CA ASN A 415 10.72 -13.74 -14.80
C ASN A 415 10.56 -13.41 -16.29
N ARG A 416 10.20 -12.15 -16.64
CA ARG A 416 9.98 -11.72 -18.04
C ARG A 416 11.23 -11.23 -18.75
N LYS A 417 12.12 -10.46 -18.09
CA LYS A 417 13.27 -9.81 -18.76
C LYS A 417 14.44 -10.74 -19.05
N GLN A 418 14.61 -11.75 -18.23
CA GLN A 418 15.45 -12.86 -18.59
C GLN A 418 14.51 -13.91 -19.18
N ARG A 419 14.81 -14.47 -20.36
CA ARG A 419 14.26 -15.77 -20.79
C ARG A 419 14.71 -16.92 -19.85
N SER A 420 14.92 -16.63 -18.58
CA SER A 420 15.32 -17.57 -17.56
C SER A 420 14.05 -18.25 -17.09
N GLY A 421 13.86 -19.51 -17.48
CA GLY A 421 12.93 -20.43 -16.84
C GLY A 421 13.36 -20.71 -15.41
N LEU A 422 13.40 -19.66 -14.56
CA LEU A 422 13.63 -19.82 -13.13
C LEU A 422 12.44 -20.59 -12.59
N SER A 423 12.70 -21.72 -11.96
CA SER A 423 11.66 -22.43 -11.25
C SER A 423 11.03 -21.53 -10.18
N SER A 424 9.74 -21.73 -9.91
CA SER A 424 9.01 -21.03 -8.85
C SER A 424 9.76 -21.05 -7.51
N ARG A 425 10.45 -22.16 -7.21
CA ARG A 425 11.31 -22.33 -6.04
C ARG A 425 12.49 -21.35 -6.02
N THR A 426 13.21 -21.22 -7.13
CA THR A 426 14.38 -20.32 -7.23
C THR A 426 13.96 -18.86 -7.13
N LEU A 427 12.86 -18.49 -7.81
CA LEU A 427 12.31 -17.14 -7.73
C LEU A 427 11.90 -16.79 -6.28
N ARG A 428 11.25 -17.72 -5.57
CA ARG A 428 10.91 -17.54 -4.15
C ARG A 428 12.15 -17.28 -3.28
N TYR A 429 13.21 -18.09 -3.42
CA TYR A 429 14.44 -17.86 -2.65
C TYR A 429 15.09 -16.52 -2.96
N LEU A 430 15.11 -16.10 -4.23
CA LEU A 430 15.65 -14.79 -4.62
C LEU A 430 14.86 -13.63 -4.00
N LEU A 431 13.53 -13.71 -3.97
CA LEU A 431 12.69 -12.69 -3.33
C LEU A 431 12.93 -12.63 -1.82
N VAL A 432 13.10 -13.78 -1.16
CA VAL A 432 13.46 -13.84 0.27
C VAL A 432 14.85 -13.25 0.50
N LEU A 433 15.85 -13.66 -0.28
CA LEU A 433 17.23 -13.17 -0.17
C LEU A 433 17.35 -11.67 -0.43
N LYS A 434 16.63 -11.14 -1.42
CA LYS A 434 16.59 -9.69 -1.70
C LYS A 434 16.11 -8.90 -0.47
N ASN A 435 15.12 -9.43 0.24
CA ASN A 435 14.58 -8.84 1.45
C ASN A 435 15.26 -9.32 2.73
N ARG A 436 16.33 -10.13 2.64
CA ARG A 436 17.01 -10.74 3.79
C ARG A 436 17.66 -9.73 4.72
N HIS A 437 18.12 -8.59 4.21
CA HIS A 437 18.59 -7.49 5.06
C HIS A 437 17.50 -6.95 6.02
N LEU A 438 16.21 -7.23 5.76
CA LEU A 438 15.11 -6.98 6.69
C LEU A 438 14.99 -8.07 7.77
N LEU A 439 15.43 -9.30 7.47
CA LEU A 439 15.47 -10.44 8.40
C LEU A 439 16.68 -10.37 9.35
N ASP A 440 17.85 -9.98 8.86
CA ASP A 440 19.07 -9.86 9.70
C ASP A 440 18.90 -8.77 10.79
N LYS A 441 18.02 -7.78 10.59
CA LYS A 441 17.61 -6.79 11.60
C LYS A 441 16.66 -7.33 12.66
N LEU A 442 15.93 -8.41 12.36
CA LEU A 442 15.06 -9.09 13.33
C LEU A 442 15.88 -10.01 14.24
N GLU A 443 16.92 -10.67 13.72
CA GLU A 443 17.82 -11.52 14.53
C GLU A 443 18.70 -10.72 15.50
N GLN A 444 19.02 -9.45 15.21
CA GLN A 444 19.78 -8.60 16.12
C GLN A 444 18.95 -8.02 17.28
N ASN A 445 17.61 -8.10 17.20
CA ASN A 445 16.68 -7.53 18.18
C ASN A 445 15.85 -8.59 18.95
N CYS A 446 16.11 -9.88 18.71
CA CYS A 446 15.70 -10.99 19.57
C CYS A 446 16.87 -11.39 20.48
#